data_AF-A0A3N5RNB3-F1
#
_entry.id   AF-A0A3N5RNB3-F1
#
_cell.length_a   1.000
_cell.length_b   1.000
_cell.length_c   1.000
_cell.angle_alpha   90.00
_cell.angle_beta   90.00
_cell.angle_gamma   90.00
#
_symmetry.space_group_name_H-M   'P 1'
#
loop_
_entity.id
_entity.type
_entity.pdbx_description
1 polymer ?
#
loop_
_entity_poly.entity_id
_entity_poly.type
_entity_poly.pdbx_seq_one_letter_code
_entity_poly.pdbx_strand_id
1 'polypeptide(L)'
;MSSVTIPVKAQDHPHIRPLNVLRDLSAVADLIELCFSPTMDNDGQRYLSDMRRASRDDSFLRWASRMTETASLPLMGYIWEQDGRIVGNASLIPFRSRGQRVYLVANVATHPDYRRQGIGRALTERVMKQARDKKATAIWLHVRDDNPGAIKLYEELGFREIACRTTWQAGPDARLSYPATDIRIVPRHPHFWPQQQEWLRRLHPEVLSWYQSWNPKALRPGIGNWLYLLFVDFNIRQWAAARRDELLATLTWMPQGGRSESIYAATGLGSDPAALTLLLIHARRTIT
;
A
#
# COMPACT_ATOMS: atom_id res chain seq x y z
N MET A 1 22.02 15.24 -12.15
CA MET A 1 21.28 15.06 -10.89
C MET A 1 22.23 15.28 -9.73
N SER A 2 22.14 16.42 -9.05
CA SER A 2 22.93 16.67 -7.84
C SER A 2 22.25 15.95 -6.69
N SER A 3 22.89 14.93 -6.11
CA SER A 3 22.38 14.25 -4.92
C SER A 3 22.95 14.94 -3.68
N VAL A 4 22.07 15.42 -2.79
CA VAL A 4 22.48 15.94 -1.49
C VAL A 4 22.37 14.80 -0.50
N THR A 5 23.51 14.37 0.06
CA THR A 5 23.53 13.30 1.06
C THR A 5 23.33 13.89 2.44
N ILE A 6 22.20 13.59 3.07
CA ILE A 6 21.93 14.00 4.46
C ILE A 6 22.64 13.02 5.40
N PRO A 7 23.46 13.50 6.36
CA PRO A 7 24.11 12.64 7.35
C PRO A 7 23.08 12.03 8.31
N VAL A 8 23.16 10.71 8.54
CA VAL A 8 22.31 10.01 9.52
C VAL A 8 23.03 9.95 10.85
N LYS A 9 22.52 10.68 11.86
CA LYS A 9 23.04 10.65 13.22
C LYS A 9 22.33 9.57 14.03
N ALA A 10 22.55 8.28 13.73
CA ALA A 10 22.03 7.22 14.58
C ALA A 10 22.91 7.09 15.83
N GLN A 11 22.41 7.51 16.99
CA GLN A 11 23.08 7.28 18.26
C GLN A 11 22.84 5.84 18.75
N ASP A 12 23.83 5.27 19.41
CA ASP A 12 23.66 4.05 20.19
C ASP A 12 22.90 4.36 21.47
N HIS A 13 21.77 3.67 21.64
CA HIS A 13 20.89 3.84 22.79
C HIS A 13 20.77 2.50 23.51
N PRO A 14 20.93 2.45 24.85
CA PRO A 14 20.91 1.19 25.60
C PRO A 14 19.58 0.42 25.46
N HIS A 15 18.49 1.13 25.21
CA HIS A 15 17.15 0.54 25.03
C HIS A 15 16.84 0.10 23.59
N ILE A 16 17.70 0.41 22.59
CA ILE A 16 17.44 0.02 21.20
C ILE A 16 18.16 -1.29 20.89
N ARG A 17 17.41 -2.27 20.41
CA ARG A 17 17.97 -3.53 19.90
C ARG A 17 17.24 -4.01 18.64
N PRO A 18 17.86 -4.90 17.83
CA PRO A 18 17.19 -5.52 16.70
C PRO A 18 15.92 -6.27 17.13
N LEU A 19 14.91 -6.23 16.26
CA LEU A 19 13.70 -7.04 16.40
C LEU A 19 14.05 -8.53 16.26
N ASN A 20 13.68 -9.35 17.24
CA ASN A 20 13.67 -10.79 17.12
C ASN A 20 12.25 -11.25 16.83
N VAL A 21 11.99 -11.65 15.58
CA VAL A 21 10.63 -11.98 15.12
C VAL A 21 10.02 -13.16 15.90
N LEU A 22 10.81 -14.15 16.32
CA LEU A 22 10.26 -15.31 17.03
C LEU A 22 9.84 -14.95 18.46
N ARG A 23 10.53 -14.00 19.10
CA ARG A 23 10.28 -13.61 20.49
C ARG A 23 9.33 -12.43 20.63
N ASP A 24 9.52 -11.41 19.78
CA ASP A 24 8.97 -10.07 20.03
C ASP A 24 7.65 -9.82 19.27
N LEU A 25 7.28 -10.69 18.31
CA LEU A 25 6.22 -10.39 17.35
C LEU A 25 4.84 -10.19 18.00
N SER A 26 4.50 -10.95 19.04
CA SER A 26 3.25 -10.75 19.78
C SER A 26 3.22 -9.38 20.46
N ALA A 27 4.25 -9.03 21.23
CA ALA A 27 4.33 -7.74 21.93
C ALA A 27 4.37 -6.54 20.95
N VAL A 28 5.01 -6.72 19.80
CA VAL A 28 5.02 -5.70 18.73
C VAL A 28 3.62 -5.56 18.10
N ALA A 29 2.90 -6.66 17.86
CA ALA A 29 1.52 -6.61 17.38
C ALA A 29 0.61 -5.86 18.36
N ASP A 30 0.75 -6.13 19.66
CA ASP A 30 0.00 -5.46 20.72
C ASP A 30 0.32 -3.95 20.77
N LEU A 31 1.59 -3.57 20.63
CA LEU A 31 2.01 -2.17 20.57
C LEU A 31 1.46 -1.45 19.32
N ILE A 32 1.49 -2.10 18.17
CA ILE A 32 0.96 -1.53 16.91
C ILE A 32 -0.56 -1.34 17.05
N GLU A 33 -1.28 -2.32 17.58
CA GLU A 33 -2.72 -2.18 17.83
C GLU A 33 -3.00 -1.00 18.76
N LEU A 34 -2.30 -0.92 19.89
CA LEU A 34 -2.44 0.18 20.84
C LEU A 34 -2.21 1.55 20.21
N CYS A 35 -1.24 1.67 19.30
CA CYS A 35 -0.90 2.94 18.67
C CYS A 35 -1.84 3.34 17.53
N PHE A 36 -2.41 2.38 16.79
CA PHE A 36 -3.06 2.62 15.50
C PHE A 36 -4.51 2.15 15.39
N SER A 37 -5.03 1.43 16.41
CA SER A 37 -6.41 0.90 16.44
C SER A 37 -7.48 1.89 15.96
N PRO A 38 -7.49 3.18 16.37
CA PRO A 38 -8.51 4.15 15.92
C PRO A 38 -8.52 4.41 14.41
N THR A 39 -7.43 4.10 13.72
CA THR A 39 -7.21 4.39 12.29
C THR A 39 -6.98 3.14 11.44
N MET A 40 -7.11 1.96 12.05
CA MET A 40 -6.78 0.69 11.42
C MET A 40 -7.93 0.18 10.56
N ASP A 41 -7.60 -0.23 9.32
CA ASP A 41 -8.55 -0.88 8.42
C ASP A 41 -8.60 -2.41 8.64
N ASN A 42 -9.52 -3.07 7.93
CA ASN A 42 -9.69 -4.53 8.03
C ASN A 42 -8.42 -5.31 7.64
N ASP A 43 -7.65 -4.80 6.67
CA ASP A 43 -6.40 -5.42 6.24
C ASP A 43 -5.34 -5.32 7.35
N GLY A 44 -5.24 -4.19 8.05
CA GLY A 44 -4.40 -4.01 9.23
C GLY A 44 -4.76 -4.95 10.38
N GLN A 45 -6.05 -5.13 10.68
CA GLN A 45 -6.52 -6.06 11.71
C GLN A 45 -6.18 -7.52 11.37
N ARG A 46 -6.33 -7.89 10.10
CA ARG A 46 -5.94 -9.22 9.61
C ARG A 46 -4.44 -9.45 9.72
N TYR A 47 -3.65 -8.44 9.37
CA TYR A 47 -2.19 -8.47 9.51
C TYR A 47 -1.76 -8.70 10.97
N LEU A 48 -2.35 -7.99 11.93
CA LEU A 48 -2.06 -8.20 13.36
C LEU A 48 -2.47 -9.59 13.86
N SER A 49 -3.63 -10.08 13.42
CA SER A 49 -4.10 -11.43 13.74
C SER A 49 -3.12 -12.49 13.23
N ASP A 50 -2.63 -12.33 12.00
CA ASP A 50 -1.63 -13.20 11.39
C ASP A 50 -0.28 -13.13 12.14
N MET A 51 0.16 -11.93 12.57
CA MET A 51 1.36 -11.77 13.40
C MET A 51 1.25 -12.54 14.72
N ARG A 52 0.13 -12.41 15.44
CA ARG A 52 -0.11 -13.12 16.70
C ARG A 52 -0.13 -14.63 16.51
N ARG A 53 -0.76 -15.11 15.44
CA ARG A 53 -0.80 -16.54 15.11
C ARG A 53 0.59 -17.09 14.79
N ALA A 54 1.39 -16.32 14.05
CA ALA A 54 2.77 -16.69 13.71
C ALA A 54 3.68 -16.75 14.95
N SER A 55 3.35 -16.02 16.02
CA SER A 55 4.09 -16.06 17.29
C SER A 55 3.76 -17.25 18.19
N ARG A 56 2.64 -17.95 17.98
CA ARG A 56 2.11 -18.97 18.92
C ARG A 56 2.30 -20.42 18.46
N ASP A 57 2.46 -20.67 17.17
CA ASP A 57 2.64 -22.02 16.60
C ASP A 57 3.89 -22.09 15.71
N ASP A 58 4.44 -23.29 15.46
CA ASP A 58 5.42 -23.61 14.40
C ASP A 58 4.99 -23.21 12.97
N SER A 59 3.83 -22.56 12.85
CA SER A 59 3.28 -21.88 11.70
C SER A 59 4.08 -20.66 11.22
N PHE A 60 5.14 -20.22 11.92
CA PHE A 60 6.01 -19.12 11.48
C PHE A 60 6.49 -19.31 10.04
N LEU A 61 6.91 -20.51 9.65
CA LEU A 61 7.38 -20.80 8.28
C LEU A 61 6.27 -20.60 7.24
N ARG A 62 5.01 -20.94 7.56
CA ARG A 62 3.85 -20.75 6.66
C ARG A 62 3.43 -19.29 6.55
N TRP A 63 3.50 -18.54 7.66
CA TRP A 63 3.30 -17.09 7.62
C TRP A 63 4.44 -16.41 6.85
N ALA A 64 5.66 -16.90 7.06
CA ALA A 64 6.84 -16.37 6.38
C ALA A 64 6.80 -16.61 4.87
N SER A 65 6.37 -17.80 4.43
CA SER A 65 6.23 -18.12 3.02
C SER A 65 5.16 -17.25 2.32
N ARG A 66 4.04 -16.95 3.00
CA ARG A 66 3.02 -16.00 2.50
C ARG A 66 3.55 -14.57 2.41
N MET A 67 4.36 -14.15 3.39
CA MET A 67 5.01 -12.85 3.34
C MET A 67 6.01 -12.81 2.18
N THR A 68 6.82 -13.84 1.93
CA THR A 68 7.80 -13.85 0.82
C THR A 68 7.20 -13.70 -0.57
N GLU A 69 5.95 -14.15 -0.79
CA GLU A 69 5.24 -13.92 -2.06
C GLU A 69 4.86 -12.44 -2.28
N THR A 70 4.78 -11.65 -1.20
CA THR A 70 4.34 -10.24 -1.26
C THR A 70 5.39 -9.21 -0.81
N ALA A 71 6.39 -9.63 -0.03
CA ALA A 71 7.50 -8.84 0.49
C ALA A 71 8.63 -9.76 1.00
N SER A 72 9.88 -9.52 0.61
CA SER A 72 11.00 -10.37 1.03
C SER A 72 11.21 -10.33 2.55
N LEU A 73 10.93 -11.43 3.25
CA LEU A 73 11.34 -11.64 4.64
C LEU A 73 12.85 -11.88 4.75
N PRO A 74 13.47 -11.63 5.93
CA PRO A 74 12.84 -11.40 7.23
C PRO A 74 12.41 -9.95 7.47
N LEU A 75 11.37 -9.77 8.30
CA LEU A 75 10.96 -8.46 8.85
C LEU A 75 12.14 -7.94 9.65
N MET A 76 12.87 -7.01 9.04
CA MET A 76 13.95 -6.32 9.71
C MET A 76 13.35 -5.16 10.51
N GLY A 77 14.04 -4.73 11.55
CA GLY A 77 13.59 -3.60 12.35
C GLY A 77 14.33 -3.52 13.66
N TYR A 78 13.96 -2.48 14.42
CA TYR A 78 14.46 -2.24 15.76
C TYR A 78 13.29 -1.97 16.68
N ILE A 79 13.45 -2.38 17.91
CA ILE A 79 12.50 -2.13 18.98
C ILE A 79 13.19 -1.33 20.09
N TRP A 80 12.39 -0.58 20.83
CA TRP A 80 12.81 0.06 22.07
C TRP A 80 12.27 -0.75 23.24
N GLU A 81 13.17 -1.35 24.02
CA GLU A 81 12.84 -2.13 25.21
C GLU A 81 13.30 -1.39 26.46
N GLN A 82 12.35 -1.16 27.37
CA GLN A 82 12.59 -0.52 28.64
C GLN A 82 11.82 -1.28 29.72
N ASP A 83 12.50 -1.60 30.83
CA ASP A 83 11.93 -2.34 31.96
C ASP A 83 11.25 -3.67 31.56
N GLY A 84 11.85 -4.39 30.62
CA GLY A 84 11.33 -5.66 30.08
C GLY A 84 10.08 -5.52 29.20
N ARG A 85 9.72 -4.29 28.81
CA ARG A 85 8.56 -4.00 27.96
C ARG A 85 9.00 -3.37 26.65
N ILE A 86 8.38 -3.81 25.55
CA ILE A 86 8.55 -3.18 24.25
C ILE A 86 7.64 -1.95 24.17
N VAL A 87 8.27 -0.77 24.15
CA VAL A 87 7.55 0.53 24.15
C VAL A 87 7.75 1.30 22.84
N GLY A 88 8.56 0.79 21.91
CA GLY A 88 8.72 1.36 20.59
C GLY A 88 9.07 0.31 19.54
N ASN A 89 8.67 0.55 18.29
CA ASN A 89 8.97 -0.30 17.14
C ASN A 89 9.23 0.56 15.89
N ALA A 90 10.15 0.12 15.04
CA ALA A 90 10.26 0.56 13.66
C ALA A 90 10.65 -0.64 12.78
N SER A 91 9.80 -0.94 11.80
CA SER A 91 10.01 -2.03 10.85
C SER A 91 10.64 -1.51 9.56
N LEU A 92 11.45 -2.33 8.94
CA LEU A 92 12.21 -2.02 7.73
C LEU A 92 11.99 -3.13 6.70
N ILE A 93 11.28 -2.82 5.62
CA ILE A 93 10.82 -3.79 4.63
C ILE A 93 11.56 -3.55 3.31
N PRO A 94 12.38 -4.51 2.82
CA PRO A 94 13.05 -4.37 1.54
C PRO A 94 12.07 -4.55 0.37
N PHE A 95 12.22 -3.74 -0.66
CA PHE A 95 11.57 -3.96 -1.95
C PHE A 95 12.44 -3.45 -3.11
N ARG A 96 12.05 -3.80 -4.34
CA ARG A 96 12.72 -3.30 -5.54
C ARG A 96 11.85 -2.26 -6.23
N SER A 97 12.44 -1.12 -6.57
CA SER A 97 11.81 -0.10 -7.42
C SER A 97 12.73 0.20 -8.58
N ARG A 98 12.25 0.03 -9.81
CA ARG A 98 13.04 0.21 -11.05
C ARG A 98 14.39 -0.51 -11.03
N GLY A 99 14.40 -1.75 -10.51
CA GLY A 99 15.61 -2.57 -10.35
C GLY A 99 16.55 -2.13 -9.23
N GLN A 100 16.27 -1.01 -8.55
CA GLN A 100 17.06 -0.49 -7.44
C GLN A 100 16.55 -1.02 -6.09
N ARG A 101 17.45 -1.16 -5.12
CA ARG A 101 17.13 -1.59 -3.76
C ARG A 101 16.62 -0.40 -2.94
N VAL A 102 15.36 -0.47 -2.52
CA VAL A 102 14.71 0.53 -1.67
C VAL A 102 14.22 -0.15 -0.39
N TYR A 103 14.09 0.62 0.68
CA TYR A 103 13.45 0.15 1.91
C TYR A 103 12.26 1.00 2.29
N LEU A 104 11.22 0.35 2.79
CA LEU A 104 10.07 1.00 3.40
C LEU A 104 10.21 0.95 4.93
N VAL A 105 10.19 2.11 5.57
CA VAL A 105 9.99 2.21 7.02
C VAL A 105 8.51 2.11 7.29
N ALA A 106 8.13 1.13 8.10
CA ALA A 106 6.75 0.82 8.44
C ALA A 106 6.59 0.65 9.96
N ASN A 107 5.35 0.72 10.43
CA ASN A 107 4.97 0.43 11.81
C ASN A 107 5.79 1.19 12.86
N VAL A 108 6.11 2.47 12.59
CA VAL A 108 6.83 3.32 13.55
C VAL A 108 5.89 3.65 14.71
N ALA A 109 6.02 2.90 15.79
CA ALA A 109 5.13 2.98 16.95
C ALA A 109 5.91 3.43 18.18
N THR A 110 5.27 4.23 19.02
CA THR A 110 5.76 4.57 20.35
C THR A 110 4.57 4.57 21.31
N HIS A 111 4.69 3.79 22.37
CA HIS A 111 3.70 3.65 23.41
C HIS A 111 3.23 5.04 23.88
N PRO A 112 1.92 5.30 24.03
CA PRO A 112 1.39 6.62 24.38
C PRO A 112 2.12 7.31 25.55
N ASP A 113 2.36 6.56 26.62
CA ASP A 113 3.03 7.07 27.85
C ASP A 113 4.53 7.40 27.66
N TYR A 114 5.14 6.93 26.57
CA TYR A 114 6.57 7.12 26.25
C TYR A 114 6.78 8.08 25.05
N ARG A 115 5.71 8.75 24.59
CA ARG A 115 5.80 9.72 23.49
C ARG A 115 6.56 10.96 23.92
N ARG A 116 7.06 11.71 22.92
CA ARG A 116 7.81 12.97 23.10
C ARG A 116 9.15 12.84 23.84
N GLN A 117 9.63 11.61 24.07
CA GLN A 117 10.94 11.32 24.67
C GLN A 117 12.03 11.02 23.62
N GLY A 118 11.78 11.28 22.33
CA GLY A 118 12.75 11.04 21.25
C GLY A 118 12.83 9.59 20.74
N ILE A 119 12.04 8.66 21.29
CA ILE A 119 12.04 7.23 20.90
C ILE A 119 11.81 7.02 19.40
N GLY A 120 10.74 7.60 18.84
CA GLY A 120 10.41 7.46 17.42
C GLY A 120 11.52 7.98 16.49
N ARG A 121 12.18 9.09 16.88
CA ARG A 121 13.35 9.64 16.18
C ARG A 121 14.51 8.65 16.19
N ALA A 122 14.91 8.19 17.37
CA ALA A 122 16.05 7.30 17.53
C ALA A 122 15.85 5.96 16.78
N LEU A 123 14.65 5.39 16.82
CA LEU A 123 14.30 4.19 16.06
C LEU A 123 14.34 4.43 14.55
N THR A 124 13.85 5.58 14.09
CA THR A 124 13.85 5.93 12.66
C THR A 124 15.27 6.17 12.15
N GLU A 125 16.10 6.91 12.88
CA GLU A 125 17.52 7.11 12.56
C GLU A 125 18.27 5.77 12.49
N ARG A 126 17.95 4.84 13.39
CA ARG A 126 18.53 3.49 13.40
C ARG A 126 18.19 2.70 12.14
N VAL A 127 16.93 2.65 11.73
CA VAL A 127 16.54 1.94 10.49
C VAL A 127 17.08 2.64 9.24
N MET A 128 17.17 3.97 9.24
CA MET A 128 17.83 4.74 8.17
C MET A 128 19.31 4.37 8.04
N LYS A 129 20.03 4.23 9.17
CA LYS A 129 21.42 3.77 9.16
C LYS A 129 21.52 2.35 8.60
N GLN A 130 20.66 1.44 9.03
CA GLN A 130 20.66 0.06 8.51
C GLN A 130 20.40 0.01 6.99
N ALA A 131 19.46 0.80 6.47
CA ALA A 131 19.19 0.88 5.04
C ALA A 131 20.43 1.40 4.27
N ARG A 132 21.12 2.41 4.81
CA ARG A 132 22.36 2.95 4.26
C ARG A 132 23.49 1.93 4.25
N ASP A 133 23.69 1.23 5.36
CA ASP A 133 24.70 0.17 5.49
C ASP A 133 24.45 -0.96 4.47
N LYS A 134 23.18 -1.23 4.14
CA LYS A 134 22.76 -2.17 3.09
C LYS A 134 22.77 -1.60 1.66
N LYS A 135 23.36 -0.41 1.47
CA LYS A 135 23.50 0.29 0.18
C LYS A 135 22.16 0.51 -0.53
N ALA A 136 21.12 0.85 0.22
CA ALA A 136 19.84 1.25 -0.37
C ALA A 136 19.99 2.56 -1.14
N THR A 137 19.30 2.67 -2.28
CA THR A 137 19.29 3.91 -3.08
C THR A 137 18.28 4.92 -2.55
N ALA A 138 17.25 4.47 -1.84
CA ALA A 138 16.24 5.30 -1.21
C ALA A 138 15.62 4.60 0.01
N ILE A 139 15.00 5.40 0.87
CA ILE A 139 14.16 4.95 1.97
C ILE A 139 12.84 5.72 1.93
N TRP A 140 11.73 5.00 1.96
CA TRP A 140 10.38 5.54 1.88
C TRP A 140 9.62 5.27 3.17
N LEU A 141 8.58 6.04 3.42
CA LEU A 141 7.64 5.81 4.52
C LEU A 141 6.25 6.32 4.13
N HIS A 142 5.25 5.85 4.86
CA HIS A 142 3.91 6.41 4.82
C HIS A 142 3.58 7.06 6.15
N VAL A 143 2.90 8.20 6.06
CA VAL A 143 2.36 8.92 7.21
C VAL A 143 0.97 9.40 6.84
N ARG A 144 0.04 9.37 7.79
CA ARG A 144 -1.29 9.94 7.61
C ARG A 144 -1.21 11.47 7.73
N ASP A 145 -2.02 12.17 6.96
CA ASP A 145 -2.15 13.63 6.98
C ASP A 145 -2.62 14.16 8.34
N ASP A 146 -3.43 13.38 9.05
CA ASP A 146 -3.90 13.64 10.41
C ASP A 146 -2.84 13.43 11.52
N ASN A 147 -1.56 13.18 11.16
CA ASN A 147 -0.47 12.99 12.11
C ASN A 147 0.66 14.05 11.96
N PRO A 148 0.40 15.31 12.31
CA PRO A 148 1.37 16.40 12.14
C PRO A 148 2.66 16.20 12.94
N GLY A 149 2.58 15.48 14.08
CA GLY A 149 3.75 15.17 14.89
C GLY A 149 4.74 14.23 14.20
N ALA A 150 4.24 13.20 13.51
CA ALA A 150 5.08 12.29 12.73
C ALA A 150 5.59 12.96 11.44
N ILE A 151 4.75 13.74 10.75
CA ILE A 151 5.16 14.51 9.55
C ILE A 151 6.36 15.39 9.88
N LYS A 152 6.24 16.22 10.92
CA LYS A 152 7.34 17.11 11.36
C LYS A 152 8.61 16.33 11.70
N LEU A 153 8.50 15.21 12.40
CA LEU A 153 9.64 14.33 12.70
C LEU A 153 10.34 13.87 11.42
N TYR A 154 9.57 13.40 10.43
CA TYR A 154 10.14 12.89 9.18
C TYR A 154 10.79 14.00 8.36
N GLU A 155 10.18 15.19 8.28
CA GLU A 155 10.79 16.38 7.65
C GLU A 155 12.12 16.76 8.30
N GLU A 156 12.18 16.79 9.65
CA GLU A 156 13.41 17.06 10.40
C GLU A 156 14.50 15.98 10.19
N LEU A 157 14.11 14.77 9.83
CA LEU A 157 15.00 13.67 9.45
C LEU A 157 15.42 13.72 7.97
N GLY A 158 14.90 14.68 7.21
CA GLY A 158 15.24 14.89 5.81
C GLY A 158 14.37 14.12 4.81
N PHE A 159 13.27 13.51 5.26
CA PHE A 159 12.25 13.00 4.35
C PHE A 159 11.55 14.15 3.64
N ARG A 160 11.06 13.88 2.44
CA ARG A 160 10.28 14.83 1.63
C ARG A 160 9.05 14.13 1.10
N GLU A 161 7.94 14.85 1.04
CA GLU A 161 6.74 14.34 0.38
C GLU A 161 7.01 14.16 -1.12
N ILE A 162 6.65 12.99 -1.65
CA ILE A 162 6.78 12.67 -3.08
C ILE A 162 5.44 12.36 -3.73
N ALA A 163 4.42 11.99 -2.93
CA ALA A 163 3.07 11.69 -3.39
C ALA A 163 2.11 11.62 -2.20
N CYS A 164 0.85 11.98 -2.46
CA CYS A 164 -0.27 11.78 -1.55
C CYS A 164 -1.28 10.81 -2.18
N ARG A 165 -1.94 10.00 -1.35
CA ARG A 165 -2.98 9.06 -1.79
C ARG A 165 -4.18 9.13 -0.85
N THR A 166 -5.37 9.21 -1.43
CA THR A 166 -6.63 9.01 -0.72
C THR A 166 -7.23 7.67 -1.12
N THR A 167 -7.72 6.92 -0.14
CA THR A 167 -8.46 5.68 -0.37
C THR A 167 -9.95 5.94 -0.14
N TRP A 168 -10.76 5.59 -1.14
CA TRP A 168 -12.22 5.62 -1.05
C TRP A 168 -12.74 4.18 -0.96
N GLN A 169 -13.64 3.92 -0.03
CA GLN A 169 -14.23 2.60 0.17
C GLN A 169 -15.75 2.70 0.12
N ALA A 170 -16.37 1.75 -0.57
CA ALA A 170 -17.82 1.61 -0.62
C ALA A 170 -18.18 0.13 -0.79
N GLY A 171 -19.21 -0.32 -0.09
CA GLY A 171 -19.73 -1.68 -0.25
C GLY A 171 -20.67 -1.82 -1.46
N PRO A 172 -20.97 -3.06 -1.88
CA PRO A 172 -22.03 -3.35 -2.82
C PRO A 172 -23.37 -2.73 -2.39
N ASP A 173 -24.14 -2.22 -3.35
CA ASP A 173 -25.47 -1.70 -3.10
C ASP A 173 -26.35 -1.81 -4.36
N ALA A 174 -27.20 -2.83 -4.37
CA ALA A 174 -28.12 -3.12 -5.48
C ALA A 174 -29.24 -2.08 -5.62
N ARG A 175 -29.45 -1.18 -4.64
CA ARG A 175 -30.56 -0.21 -4.63
C ARG A 175 -30.22 1.11 -5.31
N LEU A 176 -28.95 1.36 -5.66
CA LEU A 176 -28.50 2.61 -6.27
C LEU A 176 -29.18 2.86 -7.63
N SER A 177 -29.84 3.99 -7.81
CA SER A 177 -30.43 4.34 -9.11
C SER A 177 -29.38 4.90 -10.07
N TYR A 178 -29.53 4.61 -11.37
CA TYR A 178 -28.72 5.25 -12.40
C TYR A 178 -29.26 6.68 -12.64
N PRO A 179 -28.39 7.71 -12.67
CA PRO A 179 -28.81 9.04 -13.11
C PRO A 179 -29.27 9.00 -14.57
N ALA A 180 -30.26 9.83 -14.91
CA ALA A 180 -30.73 9.98 -16.28
C ALA A 180 -29.66 10.68 -17.12
N THR A 181 -29.02 9.95 -18.02
CA THR A 181 -27.99 10.46 -18.93
C THR A 181 -28.08 9.75 -20.28
N ASP A 182 -27.41 10.29 -21.30
CA ASP A 182 -27.24 9.64 -22.60
C ASP A 182 -26.02 8.71 -22.67
N ILE A 183 -25.30 8.54 -21.56
CA ILE A 183 -24.10 7.72 -21.44
C ILE A 183 -24.50 6.27 -21.22
N ARG A 184 -23.90 5.36 -22.00
CA ARG A 184 -24.15 3.93 -21.92
C ARG A 184 -22.95 3.21 -21.30
N ILE A 185 -23.25 2.22 -20.46
CA ILE A 185 -22.25 1.28 -19.98
C ILE A 185 -22.19 0.13 -20.97
N VAL A 186 -21.01 -0.11 -21.51
CA VAL A 186 -20.73 -1.13 -22.52
C VAL A 186 -19.55 -2.01 -22.06
N PRO A 187 -19.42 -3.23 -22.61
CA PRO A 187 -18.20 -4.01 -22.45
C PRO A 187 -16.99 -3.20 -22.90
N ARG A 188 -15.88 -3.31 -22.19
CA ARG A 188 -14.64 -2.64 -22.61
C ARG A 188 -14.12 -3.31 -23.90
N HIS A 189 -14.19 -2.60 -25.04
CA HIS A 189 -13.78 -3.08 -26.37
C HIS A 189 -12.31 -2.78 -26.72
N PRO A 190 -11.57 -3.66 -27.43
CA PRO A 190 -10.12 -3.52 -27.66
C PRO A 190 -9.66 -2.18 -28.24
N HIS A 191 -10.48 -1.56 -29.10
CA HIS A 191 -10.16 -0.25 -29.69
C HIS A 191 -10.05 0.89 -28.66
N PHE A 192 -10.65 0.75 -27.47
CA PHE A 192 -10.52 1.71 -26.37
C PHE A 192 -9.14 1.68 -25.68
N TRP A 193 -8.33 0.65 -25.94
CA TRP A 193 -7.08 0.43 -25.20
C TRP A 193 -6.07 1.59 -25.29
N PRO A 194 -5.78 2.21 -26.45
CA PRO A 194 -4.82 3.31 -26.50
C PRO A 194 -5.22 4.47 -25.57
N GLN A 195 -6.49 4.86 -25.58
CA GLN A 195 -7.02 5.95 -24.76
C GLN A 195 -7.08 5.56 -23.27
N GLN A 196 -7.54 4.34 -22.97
CA GLN A 196 -7.53 3.80 -21.61
C GLN A 196 -6.10 3.76 -21.03
N GLN A 197 -5.12 3.29 -21.81
CA GLN A 197 -3.74 3.19 -21.39
C GLN A 197 -3.16 4.57 -21.04
N GLU A 198 -3.49 5.59 -21.83
CA GLU A 198 -3.08 6.97 -21.54
C GLU A 198 -3.67 7.46 -20.22
N TRP A 199 -4.97 7.29 -20.01
CA TRP A 199 -5.63 7.68 -18.76
C TRP A 199 -5.10 6.93 -17.55
N LEU A 200 -4.85 5.63 -17.68
CA LEU A 200 -4.31 4.81 -16.61
C LEU A 200 -2.90 5.27 -16.20
N ARG A 201 -2.02 5.59 -17.16
CA ARG A 201 -0.68 6.11 -16.85
C ARG A 201 -0.74 7.45 -16.10
N ARG A 202 -1.69 8.30 -16.46
CA ARG A 202 -1.90 9.60 -15.81
C ARG A 202 -2.44 9.49 -14.39
N LEU A 203 -3.45 8.63 -14.19
CA LEU A 203 -4.17 8.50 -12.91
C LEU A 203 -3.46 7.56 -11.92
N HIS A 204 -2.62 6.64 -12.42
CA HIS A 204 -1.88 5.67 -11.62
C HIS A 204 -0.38 5.83 -11.87
N PRO A 205 0.25 6.91 -11.38
CA PRO A 205 1.64 7.23 -11.67
C PRO A 205 2.58 6.18 -11.07
N GLU A 206 3.69 5.93 -11.75
CA GLU A 206 4.65 4.88 -11.37
C GLU A 206 5.24 5.10 -9.97
N VAL A 207 5.32 6.35 -9.49
CA VAL A 207 5.78 6.68 -8.14
C VAL A 207 4.92 6.06 -7.04
N LEU A 208 3.67 5.69 -7.33
CA LEU A 208 2.76 4.99 -6.41
C LEU A 208 2.65 3.48 -6.68
N SER A 209 3.30 2.98 -7.73
CA SER A 209 3.20 1.56 -8.16
C SER A 209 3.82 0.55 -7.20
N TRP A 210 4.60 1.00 -6.24
CA TRP A 210 5.16 0.13 -5.20
C TRP A 210 4.14 -0.21 -4.10
N TYR A 211 3.11 0.63 -3.93
CA TYR A 211 2.06 0.40 -2.93
C TYR A 211 0.99 -0.58 -3.44
N GLN A 212 0.76 -0.62 -4.75
CA GLN A 212 -0.21 -1.51 -5.37
C GLN A 212 0.52 -2.53 -6.25
N SER A 213 0.10 -3.80 -6.22
CA SER A 213 0.48 -4.81 -7.23
C SER A 213 -0.16 -4.50 -8.59
N TRP A 214 0.02 -3.28 -9.09
CA TRP A 214 -0.50 -2.78 -10.34
C TRP A 214 0.33 -3.34 -11.50
N ASN A 215 -0.26 -4.23 -12.30
CA ASN A 215 0.34 -4.70 -13.55
C ASN A 215 -0.52 -4.24 -14.74
N PRO A 216 -0.20 -3.09 -15.37
CA PRO A 216 -0.97 -2.59 -16.50
C PRO A 216 -0.95 -3.53 -17.72
N LYS A 217 0.00 -4.47 -17.79
CA LYS A 217 0.02 -5.48 -18.87
C LYS A 217 -1.17 -6.43 -18.78
N ALA A 218 -1.68 -6.70 -17.57
CA ALA A 218 -2.84 -7.56 -17.37
C ALA A 218 -4.12 -7.00 -18.03
N LEU A 219 -4.15 -5.69 -18.32
CA LEU A 219 -5.30 -5.03 -18.92
C LEU A 219 -5.23 -4.92 -20.45
N ARG A 220 -4.10 -5.34 -21.04
CA ARG A 220 -3.88 -5.22 -22.49
C ARG A 220 -4.81 -6.17 -23.24
N PRO A 221 -5.54 -5.72 -24.28
CA PRO A 221 -6.32 -6.63 -25.11
C PRO A 221 -5.40 -7.54 -25.93
N GLY A 222 -5.84 -8.77 -26.17
CA GLY A 222 -5.18 -9.71 -27.08
C GLY A 222 -5.20 -11.14 -26.58
N ILE A 223 -5.13 -12.09 -27.52
CA ILE A 223 -5.24 -13.53 -27.26
C ILE A 223 -4.15 -14.02 -26.30
N GLY A 224 -2.92 -13.49 -26.43
CA GLY A 224 -1.82 -13.84 -25.52
C GLY A 224 -2.05 -13.41 -24.07
N ASN A 225 -2.62 -12.23 -23.84
CA ASN A 225 -2.97 -11.78 -22.48
C ASN A 225 -4.20 -12.53 -21.95
N TRP A 226 -5.18 -12.80 -22.80
CA TRP A 226 -6.34 -13.64 -22.46
C TRP A 226 -5.92 -15.04 -22.00
N LEU A 227 -5.00 -15.70 -22.72
CA LEU A 227 -4.41 -16.97 -22.32
C LEU A 227 -3.68 -16.86 -20.98
N TYR A 228 -2.86 -15.81 -20.79
CA TYR A 228 -2.18 -15.55 -19.52
C TYR A 228 -3.17 -15.42 -18.35
N LEU A 229 -4.25 -14.65 -18.49
CA LEU A 229 -5.26 -14.47 -17.44
C LEU A 229 -6.00 -15.78 -17.10
N LEU A 230 -6.21 -16.65 -18.10
CA LEU A 230 -6.82 -17.97 -17.91
C LEU A 230 -5.94 -18.91 -17.07
N PHE A 231 -4.61 -18.79 -17.17
CA PHE A 231 -3.67 -19.58 -16.36
C PHE A 231 -3.43 -19.03 -14.95
N VAL A 232 -3.72 -17.74 -14.71
CA VAL A 232 -3.47 -17.08 -13.41
C VAL A 232 -4.76 -16.89 -12.60
N ASP A 233 -5.91 -17.38 -13.11
CA ASP A 233 -7.25 -17.33 -12.48
C ASP A 233 -7.65 -15.92 -11.97
N PHE A 234 -7.24 -14.88 -12.71
CA PHE A 234 -7.67 -13.52 -12.42
C PHE A 234 -9.00 -13.25 -13.12
N ASN A 235 -10.09 -13.25 -12.36
CA ASN A 235 -11.40 -12.82 -12.85
C ASN A 235 -11.46 -11.29 -12.98
N ILE A 236 -10.75 -10.71 -13.96
CA ILE A 236 -10.77 -9.27 -14.19
C ILE A 236 -12.07 -8.89 -14.90
N ARG A 237 -12.85 -7.97 -14.33
CA ARG A 237 -14.04 -7.41 -14.97
C ARG A 237 -13.74 -5.98 -15.43
N GLN A 238 -14.08 -5.66 -16.67
CA GLN A 238 -13.84 -4.33 -17.24
C GLN A 238 -15.09 -3.79 -17.93
N TRP A 239 -15.40 -2.54 -17.61
CA TRP A 239 -16.52 -1.79 -18.17
C TRP A 239 -16.03 -0.48 -18.77
N ALA A 240 -16.74 0.00 -19.78
CA ALA A 240 -16.53 1.30 -20.38
C ALA A 240 -17.83 2.11 -20.35
N ALA A 241 -17.73 3.40 -20.08
CA ALA A 241 -18.80 4.36 -20.26
C ALA A 241 -18.54 5.14 -21.54
N ALA A 242 -19.49 5.08 -22.47
CA ALA A 242 -19.38 5.69 -23.78
C ALA A 242 -20.64 6.48 -24.14
N ARG A 243 -20.45 7.57 -24.87
CA ARG A 243 -21.53 8.35 -25.49
C ARG A 243 -21.36 8.22 -27.00
N ARG A 244 -22.32 7.54 -27.64
CA ARG A 244 -22.19 7.11 -29.05
C ARG A 244 -20.92 6.24 -29.18
N ASP A 245 -19.91 6.71 -29.92
CA ASP A 245 -18.62 6.03 -30.11
C ASP A 245 -17.48 6.65 -29.31
N GLU A 246 -17.74 7.71 -28.53
CA GLU A 246 -16.75 8.37 -27.71
C GLU A 246 -16.61 7.67 -26.35
N LEU A 247 -15.41 7.22 -26.02
CA LEU A 247 -15.09 6.71 -24.69
C LEU A 247 -14.95 7.87 -23.71
N LEU A 248 -15.65 7.79 -22.58
CA LEU A 248 -15.63 8.81 -21.53
C LEU A 248 -14.90 8.33 -20.28
N ALA A 249 -15.07 7.07 -19.90
CA ALA A 249 -14.38 6.46 -18.77
C ALA A 249 -14.31 4.93 -18.92
N THR A 250 -13.38 4.32 -18.19
CA THR A 250 -13.31 2.87 -18.00
C THR A 250 -13.15 2.57 -16.52
N LEU A 251 -13.64 1.40 -16.12
CA LEU A 251 -13.51 0.88 -14.78
C LEU A 251 -13.09 -0.58 -14.86
N THR A 252 -12.04 -0.91 -14.13
CA THR A 252 -11.55 -2.29 -14.02
C THR A 252 -11.65 -2.75 -12.59
N TRP A 253 -12.36 -3.83 -12.35
CA TRP A 253 -12.36 -4.55 -11.09
C TRP A 253 -11.39 -5.72 -11.18
N MET A 254 -10.51 -5.82 -10.19
CA MET A 254 -9.51 -6.88 -10.08
C MET A 254 -9.60 -7.52 -8.69
N PRO A 255 -9.92 -8.82 -8.60
CA PRO A 255 -9.84 -9.55 -7.35
C PRO A 255 -8.37 -9.71 -6.98
N GLN A 256 -7.99 -9.29 -5.77
CA GLN A 256 -6.67 -9.56 -5.20
C GLN A 256 -6.84 -10.69 -4.19
N GLY A 257 -6.42 -11.91 -4.54
CA GLY A 257 -6.65 -13.15 -3.76
C GLY A 257 -6.46 -13.01 -2.24
N GLY A 258 -7.55 -12.73 -1.52
CA GLY A 258 -7.60 -12.59 -0.06
C GLY A 258 -7.37 -11.18 0.51
N ARG A 259 -7.33 -10.12 -0.31
CA ARG A 259 -7.26 -8.69 0.08
C ARG A 259 -8.47 -7.92 -0.45
N SER A 260 -8.66 -6.71 0.05
CA SER A 260 -9.66 -5.76 -0.46
C SER A 260 -9.61 -5.64 -1.99
N GLU A 261 -10.73 -5.92 -2.64
CA GLU A 261 -10.85 -5.89 -4.09
C GLU A 261 -10.55 -4.48 -4.63
N SER A 262 -9.70 -4.40 -5.65
CA SER A 262 -9.24 -3.11 -6.17
C SER A 262 -9.98 -2.73 -7.44
N ILE A 263 -10.41 -1.47 -7.49
CA ILE A 263 -11.04 -0.88 -8.66
C ILE A 263 -10.11 0.19 -9.26
N TYR A 264 -9.86 0.09 -10.56
CA TYR A 264 -9.03 1.02 -11.31
C TYR A 264 -9.90 1.81 -12.28
N ALA A 265 -10.12 3.08 -11.94
CA ALA A 265 -10.75 4.04 -12.82
C ALA A 265 -9.75 4.62 -13.82
N ALA A 266 -10.19 4.80 -15.06
CA ALA A 266 -9.48 5.58 -16.06
C ALA A 266 -10.45 6.53 -16.76
N THR A 267 -10.17 7.82 -16.73
CA THR A 267 -11.01 8.87 -17.35
C THR A 267 -10.14 10.05 -17.82
N GLY A 268 -10.62 10.81 -18.80
CA GLY A 268 -9.94 11.99 -19.35
C GLY A 268 -10.19 13.26 -18.52
N LEU A 269 -9.41 14.32 -18.75
CA LEU A 269 -9.60 15.60 -18.06
C LEU A 269 -10.89 16.33 -18.47
N GLY A 270 -11.32 16.16 -19.72
CA GLY A 270 -12.57 16.72 -20.25
C GLY A 270 -13.74 15.74 -20.30
N SER A 271 -13.55 14.52 -19.75
CA SER A 271 -14.61 13.52 -19.74
C SER A 271 -15.76 13.95 -18.83
N ASP A 272 -16.99 13.68 -19.26
CA ASP A 272 -18.17 13.92 -18.44
C ASP A 272 -18.07 13.16 -17.10
N PRO A 273 -18.09 13.84 -15.94
CA PRO A 273 -17.98 13.19 -14.63
C PRO A 273 -19.04 12.11 -14.39
N ALA A 274 -20.23 12.26 -15.01
CA ALA A 274 -21.31 11.29 -14.91
C ALA A 274 -20.89 9.90 -15.42
N ALA A 275 -19.94 9.82 -16.36
CA ALA A 275 -19.44 8.55 -16.89
C ALA A 275 -18.77 7.70 -15.80
N LEU A 276 -17.91 8.31 -14.97
CA LEU A 276 -17.26 7.59 -13.88
C LEU A 276 -18.25 7.23 -12.77
N THR A 277 -19.18 8.13 -12.44
CA THR A 277 -20.25 7.87 -11.47
C THR A 277 -21.10 6.67 -11.89
N LEU A 278 -21.50 6.59 -13.17
CA LEU A 278 -22.28 5.46 -13.71
C LEU A 278 -21.52 4.14 -13.60
N LEU A 279 -20.23 4.14 -13.91
CA LEU A 279 -19.39 2.94 -13.79
C LEU A 279 -19.27 2.49 -12.33
N LEU A 280 -19.08 3.42 -11.39
CA LEU A 280 -18.99 3.10 -9.96
C LEU A 280 -20.33 2.54 -9.43
N ILE A 281 -21.46 3.12 -9.82
CA ILE A 281 -22.79 2.59 -9.48
C ILE A 281 -22.95 1.19 -10.06
N HIS A 282 -22.59 0.98 -11.33
CA HIS A 282 -22.70 -0.32 -11.98
C HIS A 282 -21.83 -1.39 -11.31
N ALA A 283 -20.58 -1.06 -11.00
CA ALA A 283 -19.69 -1.96 -10.26
C ALA A 283 -20.30 -2.34 -8.90
N ARG A 284 -20.76 -1.35 -8.11
CA ARG A 284 -21.39 -1.60 -6.80
C ARG A 284 -22.69 -2.40 -6.87
N ARG A 285 -23.40 -2.39 -8.00
CA ARG A 285 -24.60 -3.20 -8.21
C ARG A 285 -24.31 -4.63 -8.69
N THR A 286 -23.14 -4.88 -9.27
CA THR A 286 -22.85 -6.13 -10.02
C THR A 286 -21.74 -6.99 -9.40
N ILE A 287 -20.88 -6.39 -8.57
CA ILE A 287 -19.89 -7.10 -7.76
C ILE A 287 -20.61 -7.53 -6.48
N THR A 288 -20.62 -8.84 -6.23
CA THR A 288 -21.28 -9.50 -5.09
C THR A 288 -20.26 -9.97 -4.08
#